data_AF-A0A059WY46-F1
#
_entry.id   AF-A0A059WY46-F1
#
_cell.length_a   1.000
_cell.length_b   1.000
_cell.length_c   1.000
_cell.angle_alpha   90.00
_cell.angle_beta   90.00
_cell.angle_gamma   90.00
#
_symmetry.space_group_name_H-M   'P 1'
#
loop_
_entity.id
_entity.type
_entity.pdbx_description
1 polymer ?
#
loop_
_entity_poly.entity_id
_entity_poly.type
_entity_poly.pdbx_seq_one_letter_code
_entity_poly.pdbx_strand_id
1 'polypeptide(L)'
;LGSSAPPLEIKPEDYEAFERLLGDVQSAWSDEDVSKLERLATPEMASYFARDLADNKARNAANKVTGVKLLQGDLAESWREGDSDYATVALRFALVDKTLDRNSGQVIAGNDQPTEATEVWTFVRPRGANWEVSAIQQTN
;
A
#
# COMPACT_ATOMS: atom_id res chain seq x y z
N LEU A 1 33.21 -19.19 8.80
CA LEU A 1 33.41 -17.78 8.40
C LEU A 1 32.16 -17.38 7.63
N GLY A 2 31.30 -16.59 8.26
CA GLY A 2 29.94 -16.32 7.76
C GLY A 2 29.98 -15.50 6.49
N SER A 3 29.40 -16.03 5.42
CA SER A 3 29.14 -15.31 4.19
C SER A 3 28.14 -14.20 4.48
N SER A 4 28.59 -12.99 4.78
CA SER A 4 27.72 -11.81 4.66
C SER A 4 27.42 -11.65 3.18
N ALA A 5 26.19 -11.99 2.78
CA ALA A 5 25.68 -11.56 1.50
C ALA A 5 25.82 -10.02 1.42
N PRO A 6 26.17 -9.45 0.26
CA PRO A 6 26.23 -8.00 0.11
C PRO A 6 24.87 -7.39 0.49
N PRO A 7 24.85 -6.18 1.07
CA PRO A 7 23.60 -5.47 1.37
C PRO A 7 22.63 -5.50 0.19
N LEU A 8 21.34 -5.65 0.46
CA LEU A 8 20.33 -5.57 -0.58
C LEU A 8 20.27 -4.13 -1.10
N GLU A 9 20.78 -3.91 -2.29
CA GLU A 9 20.66 -2.64 -2.99
C GLU A 9 19.29 -2.55 -3.66
N ILE A 10 18.54 -1.49 -3.35
CA ILE A 10 17.27 -1.14 -4.00
C ILE A 10 17.58 -0.27 -5.21
N LYS A 11 17.14 -0.71 -6.38
CA LYS A 11 17.44 -0.07 -7.66
C LYS A 11 16.32 0.86 -8.10
N PRO A 12 16.56 1.75 -9.09
CA PRO A 12 15.51 2.61 -9.64
C PRO A 12 14.24 1.86 -10.09
N GLU A 13 14.39 0.68 -10.69
CA GLU A 13 13.29 -0.21 -11.09
C GLU A 13 12.44 -0.69 -9.89
N ASP A 14 13.03 -0.83 -8.71
CA ASP A 14 12.32 -1.20 -7.49
C ASP A 14 11.49 -0.02 -6.96
N TYR A 15 12.03 1.21 -7.02
CA TYR A 15 11.28 2.42 -6.66
C TYR A 15 10.07 2.64 -7.58
N GLU A 16 10.21 2.41 -8.89
CA GLU A 16 9.09 2.44 -9.83
C GLU A 16 8.03 1.38 -9.47
N ALA A 17 8.46 0.20 -9.03
CA ALA A 17 7.55 -0.84 -8.55
C ALA A 17 6.82 -0.42 -7.27
N PHE A 18 7.49 0.24 -6.32
CA PHE A 18 6.85 0.74 -5.09
C PHE A 18 5.83 1.83 -5.38
N GLU A 19 6.14 2.79 -6.25
CA GLU A 19 5.20 3.83 -6.68
C GLU A 19 3.97 3.23 -7.36
N ARG A 20 4.20 2.24 -8.24
CA ARG A 20 3.11 1.51 -8.89
C ARG A 20 2.24 0.77 -7.88
N LEU A 21 2.84 0.03 -6.95
CA LEU A 21 2.12 -0.69 -5.91
C LEU A 21 1.29 0.25 -5.03
N LEU A 22 1.82 1.42 -4.66
CA LEU A 22 1.07 2.44 -3.95
C LEU A 22 -0.21 2.82 -4.71
N GLY A 23 -0.08 3.18 -5.99
CA GLY A 23 -1.24 3.52 -6.81
C GLY A 23 -2.22 2.36 -7.01
N ASP A 24 -1.70 1.16 -7.28
CA ASP A 24 -2.51 -0.03 -7.55
C ASP A 24 -3.29 -0.50 -6.32
N VAL A 25 -2.69 -0.46 -5.13
CA VAL A 25 -3.34 -0.79 -3.85
C VAL A 25 -4.41 0.24 -3.50
N GLN A 26 -4.10 1.54 -3.59
CA GLN A 26 -5.07 2.61 -3.31
C GLN A 26 -6.27 2.55 -4.26
N SER A 27 -6.04 2.25 -5.54
CA SER A 27 -7.12 2.03 -6.52
C SER A 27 -7.94 0.79 -6.21
N ALA A 28 -7.30 -0.35 -5.93
CA ALA A 28 -8.00 -1.60 -5.62
C ALA A 28 -8.84 -1.48 -4.34
N TRP A 29 -8.32 -0.79 -3.33
CA TRP A 29 -9.05 -0.43 -2.11
C TRP A 29 -10.28 0.43 -2.41
N SER A 30 -10.11 1.51 -3.18
CA SER A 30 -11.21 2.41 -3.59
C SER A 30 -12.30 1.67 -4.38
N ASP A 31 -11.94 0.69 -5.20
CA ASP A 31 -12.86 -0.12 -5.99
C ASP A 31 -13.41 -1.33 -5.22
N GLU A 32 -12.96 -1.55 -3.98
CA GLU A 32 -13.28 -2.71 -3.16
C GLU A 32 -12.93 -4.05 -3.83
N ASP A 33 -11.91 -4.06 -4.69
CA ASP A 33 -11.45 -5.21 -5.45
C ASP A 33 -10.49 -6.07 -4.61
N VAL A 34 -11.10 -6.93 -3.78
CA VAL A 34 -10.36 -7.88 -2.92
C VAL A 34 -9.46 -8.81 -3.76
N SER A 35 -9.93 -9.25 -4.92
CA SER A 35 -9.13 -10.14 -5.78
C SER A 35 -7.90 -9.47 -6.38
N LYS A 36 -7.95 -8.15 -6.63
CA LYS A 36 -6.76 -7.37 -6.99
C LYS A 36 -5.84 -7.19 -5.78
N LEU A 37 -6.37 -6.89 -4.60
CA LEU A 37 -5.58 -6.75 -3.37
C LEU A 37 -4.82 -8.04 -3.00
N GLU A 38 -5.44 -9.22 -3.17
CA GLU A 38 -4.81 -10.53 -2.99
C GLU A 38 -3.61 -10.79 -3.91
N ARG A 39 -3.48 -10.04 -5.01
CA ARG A 39 -2.35 -10.15 -5.96
C ARG A 39 -1.26 -9.09 -5.72
N LEU A 40 -1.55 -8.07 -4.92
CA LEU A 40 -0.66 -6.93 -4.66
C LEU A 40 -0.02 -7.00 -3.29
N ALA A 41 -0.51 -7.87 -2.41
CA ALA A 41 -0.15 -7.94 -1.02
C ALA A 41 -0.01 -9.39 -0.56
N THR A 42 0.75 -9.60 0.51
CA THR A 42 0.84 -10.93 1.13
C THR A 42 -0.54 -11.38 1.65
N PRO A 43 -0.78 -12.69 1.85
CA PRO A 43 -2.07 -13.19 2.32
C PRO A 43 -2.56 -12.54 3.63
N GLU A 44 -1.63 -12.21 4.52
CA GLU A 44 -1.91 -11.53 5.78
C GLU A 44 -2.43 -10.11 5.54
N MET A 45 -1.77 -9.33 4.68
CA MET A 45 -2.24 -7.98 4.35
C MET A 45 -3.50 -7.98 3.49
N ALA A 46 -3.66 -8.93 2.58
CA ALA A 46 -4.91 -9.10 1.84
C ALA A 46 -6.08 -9.40 2.79
N SER A 47 -5.88 -10.25 3.80
CA SER A 47 -6.88 -10.52 4.83
C SER A 47 -7.20 -9.29 5.68
N TYR A 48 -6.18 -8.48 6.00
CA TYR A 48 -6.36 -7.19 6.66
C TYR A 48 -7.25 -6.26 5.81
N PHE A 49 -6.93 -6.07 4.52
CA PHE A 49 -7.74 -5.23 3.66
C PHE A 49 -9.18 -5.72 3.51
N ALA A 50 -9.36 -7.04 3.31
CA ALA A 50 -10.69 -7.63 3.18
C ALA A 50 -11.55 -7.40 4.43
N ARG A 51 -10.93 -7.46 5.61
CA ARG A 51 -11.60 -7.17 6.88
C ARG A 51 -12.02 -5.71 6.98
N ASP A 52 -11.10 -4.77 6.73
CA ASP A 52 -11.44 -3.34 6.85
C ASP A 52 -12.49 -2.92 5.79
N LEU A 53 -12.44 -3.48 4.58
CA LEU A 53 -13.48 -3.28 3.57
C LEU A 53 -14.84 -3.83 4.03
N ALA A 54 -14.86 -5.00 4.67
CA ALA A 54 -16.08 -5.57 5.25
C ALA A 54 -16.62 -4.69 6.39
N ASP A 55 -15.75 -4.15 7.25
CA ASP A 55 -16.12 -3.24 8.34
C ASP A 55 -16.68 -1.92 7.79
N ASN A 56 -16.09 -1.37 6.73
CA ASN A 56 -16.64 -0.22 6.00
C ASN A 56 -18.04 -0.52 5.46
N LYS A 57 -18.22 -1.68 4.81
CA LYS A 57 -19.52 -2.12 4.29
C LYS A 57 -20.56 -2.29 5.39
N ALA A 58 -20.20 -2.87 6.53
CA ALA A 58 -21.08 -3.02 7.69
C ALA A 58 -21.56 -1.66 8.25
N ARG A 59 -20.74 -0.61 8.10
CA ARG A 59 -21.06 0.77 8.48
C ARG A 59 -21.78 1.57 7.39
N ASN A 60 -22.21 0.91 6.30
CA ASN A 60 -22.77 1.55 5.10
C ASN A 60 -21.83 2.59 4.45
N ALA A 61 -20.53 2.46 4.68
CA ALA A 61 -19.49 3.38 4.20
C ALA A 61 -18.72 2.75 3.03
N ALA A 62 -18.38 3.55 2.03
CA ALA A 62 -17.47 3.19 0.94
C ALA A 62 -16.37 4.25 0.87
N ASN A 63 -15.12 3.82 0.97
CA ASN A 63 -13.98 4.71 0.82
C ASN A 63 -13.65 4.87 -0.67
N LYS A 64 -13.40 6.10 -1.11
CA LYS A 64 -13.10 6.46 -2.49
C LYS A 64 -11.84 7.31 -2.52
N VAL A 65 -10.82 6.76 -3.17
CA VAL A 65 -9.50 7.37 -3.30
C VAL A 65 -9.24 7.71 -4.76
N THR A 66 -8.81 8.93 -5.03
CA THR A 66 -8.43 9.39 -6.38
C THR A 66 -7.21 10.30 -6.32
N GLY A 67 -6.58 10.54 -7.47
CA GLY A 67 -5.47 11.50 -7.57
C GLY A 67 -4.23 11.12 -6.75
N VAL A 68 -4.03 9.82 -6.51
CA VAL A 68 -2.85 9.31 -5.79
C VAL A 68 -1.59 9.70 -6.55
N LYS A 69 -0.68 10.39 -5.85
CA LYS A 69 0.60 10.82 -6.40
C LYS A 69 1.69 10.70 -5.34
N LEU A 70 2.70 9.89 -5.61
CA LEU A 70 3.88 9.83 -4.75
C LEU A 70 4.60 11.19 -4.80
N LEU A 71 4.88 11.74 -3.61
CA LEU A 71 5.64 12.99 -3.46
C LEU A 71 7.07 12.70 -3.04
N GLN A 72 7.26 11.70 -2.18
CA GLN A 72 8.56 11.30 -1.64
C GLN A 72 8.50 9.84 -1.21
N GLY A 73 9.57 9.09 -1.47
CA GLY A 73 9.76 7.72 -1.00
C GLY A 73 11.18 7.53 -0.49
N ASP A 74 11.35 7.56 0.82
CA ASP A 74 12.65 7.42 1.46
C ASP A 74 12.83 5.97 1.95
N LEU A 75 13.85 5.28 1.42
CA LEU A 75 14.18 3.94 1.88
C LEU A 75 14.68 3.99 3.33
N ALA A 76 13.97 3.34 4.23
CA ALA A 76 14.35 3.23 5.64
C ALA A 76 15.29 2.03 5.87
N GLU A 77 14.95 0.87 5.30
CA GLU A 77 15.73 -0.36 5.46
C GLU A 77 15.52 -1.28 4.26
N SER A 78 16.57 -2.03 3.88
CA SER A 78 16.47 -3.14 2.93
C SER A 78 17.29 -4.32 3.44
N TRP A 79 16.71 -5.52 3.41
CA TRP A 79 17.36 -6.73 3.89
C TRP A 79 16.90 -7.96 3.13
N ARG A 80 17.60 -9.08 3.36
CA ARG A 80 17.19 -10.39 2.87
C ARG A 80 16.82 -11.26 4.05
N GLU A 81 15.70 -11.95 3.93
CA GLU A 81 15.27 -12.96 4.89
C GLU A 81 14.89 -14.22 4.12
N GLY A 82 15.64 -15.30 4.35
CA GLY A 82 15.52 -16.52 3.57
C GLY A 82 15.76 -16.28 2.07
N ASP A 83 14.77 -16.64 1.26
CA ASP A 83 14.76 -16.48 -0.21
C ASP A 83 14.01 -15.22 -0.67
N SER A 84 13.72 -14.29 0.24
CA SER A 84 12.97 -13.06 -0.05
C SER A 84 13.80 -11.81 0.19
N ASP A 85 13.65 -10.84 -0.70
CA ASP A 85 14.12 -9.48 -0.54
C ASP A 85 13.02 -8.66 0.15
N TYR A 86 13.41 -7.78 1.09
CA TYR A 86 12.50 -6.87 1.79
C TYR A 86 12.99 -5.44 1.69
N ALA A 87 12.05 -4.49 1.61
CA ALA A 87 12.33 -3.07 1.63
C ALA A 87 11.25 -2.34 2.42
N THR A 88 11.65 -1.51 3.39
CA THR A 88 10.75 -0.62 4.11
C THR A 88 10.99 0.81 3.64
N VAL A 89 9.93 1.47 3.18
CA VAL A 89 9.99 2.83 2.61
C VAL A 89 9.01 3.73 3.34
N ALA A 90 9.49 4.88 3.79
CA ALA A 90 8.64 5.97 4.26
C ALA A 90 8.11 6.72 3.03
N LEU A 91 6.81 6.58 2.78
CA LEU A 91 6.11 7.18 1.66
C LEU A 91 5.36 8.42 2.14
N ARG A 92 5.52 9.51 1.39
CA ARG A 92 4.64 10.68 1.47
C ARG A 92 3.98 10.86 0.11
N PHE A 93 2.66 10.90 0.09
CA PHE A 93 1.89 10.97 -1.14
C PHE A 93 0.67 11.88 -0.99
N ALA A 94 0.26 12.49 -2.09
CA ALA A 94 -0.99 13.23 -2.18
C ALA A 94 -2.11 12.29 -2.64
N LEU A 95 -3.32 12.48 -2.10
CA LEU A 95 -4.52 11.78 -2.51
C LEU A 95 -5.76 12.62 -2.18
N VAL A 96 -6.84 12.40 -2.92
CA VAL A 96 -8.20 12.80 -2.52
C VAL A 96 -8.87 11.57 -1.94
N ASP A 97 -9.22 11.63 -0.65
CA ASP A 97 -9.88 10.55 0.07
C ASP A 97 -11.24 11.01 0.59
N LYS A 98 -12.29 10.29 0.18
CA LYS A 98 -13.67 10.52 0.60
C LYS A 98 -14.28 9.23 1.12
N THR A 99 -15.02 9.33 2.21
CA THR A 99 -15.95 8.28 2.61
C THR A 99 -17.36 8.66 2.19
N LEU A 100 -18.00 7.78 1.42
CA LEU A 100 -19.36 7.95 0.93
C LEU A 100 -20.33 7.04 1.70
N ASP A 101 -21.54 7.54 1.96
CA ASP A 101 -22.67 6.69 2.31
C ASP A 101 -23.11 5.91 1.07
N ARG A 102 -23.19 4.57 1.18
CA ARG A 102 -23.46 3.70 0.03
C ARG A 102 -24.85 3.86 -0.56
N ASN A 103 -25.84 4.22 0.25
CA ASN A 103 -27.23 4.26 -0.18
C ASN A 103 -27.53 5.56 -0.93
N SER A 104 -26.98 6.67 -0.43
CA SER A 104 -27.25 8.01 -0.94
C SER A 104 -26.15 8.56 -1.84
N GLY A 105 -24.93 8.00 -1.79
CA GLY A 105 -23.76 8.53 -2.48
C GLY A 105 -23.22 9.84 -1.88
N GLN A 106 -23.77 10.28 -0.75
CA GLN A 106 -23.33 11.52 -0.09
C GLN A 106 -21.97 11.32 0.58
N VAL A 107 -21.12 12.34 0.50
CA VAL A 107 -19.87 12.39 1.26
C VAL A 107 -20.20 12.54 2.74
N ILE A 108 -19.77 11.57 3.55
CA ILE A 108 -19.98 11.57 5.01
C ILE A 108 -18.69 11.83 5.80
N ALA A 109 -17.52 11.68 5.18
CA ALA A 109 -16.22 12.06 5.73
C ALA A 109 -15.19 12.28 4.61
N GLY A 110 -14.04 12.88 4.95
CA GLY A 110 -12.91 13.08 4.03
C GLY A 110 -12.84 14.49 3.43
N ASN A 111 -12.07 14.63 2.35
CA ASN A 111 -11.81 15.92 1.70
C ASN A 111 -12.02 15.83 0.18
N ASP A 112 -12.54 16.91 -0.39
CA ASP A 112 -12.71 17.08 -1.84
C ASP A 112 -11.47 17.65 -2.52
N GLN A 113 -10.49 18.08 -1.73
CA GLN A 113 -9.18 18.56 -2.18
C GLN A 113 -8.09 17.55 -1.84
N PRO A 114 -7.00 17.49 -2.65
CA PRO A 114 -5.86 16.64 -2.33
C PRO A 114 -5.28 16.96 -0.95
N THR A 115 -5.05 15.93 -0.16
CA THR A 115 -4.36 15.97 1.13
C THR A 115 -3.10 15.12 1.06
N GLU A 116 -2.11 15.41 1.90
CA GLU A 116 -0.92 14.58 2.03
C GLU A 116 -1.13 13.51 3.11
N ALA A 117 -0.71 12.28 2.83
CA ALA A 117 -0.59 11.19 3.79
C ALA A 117 0.88 10.78 3.91
N THR A 118 1.26 10.33 5.11
CA THR A 118 2.58 9.74 5.38
C THR A 118 2.39 8.34 5.96
N GLU A 119 2.99 7.35 5.31
CA GLU A 119 2.87 5.95 5.66
C GLU A 119 4.21 5.25 5.49
N VAL A 120 4.48 4.26 6.34
CA VAL A 120 5.62 3.37 6.21
C VAL A 120 5.13 2.05 5.63
N TRP A 121 5.60 1.73 4.42
CA TRP A 121 5.24 0.50 3.72
C TRP A 121 6.42 -0.46 3.73
N THR A 122 6.16 -1.71 4.07
CA THR A 122 7.11 -2.80 3.87
C THR A 122 6.68 -3.60 2.66
N PHE A 123 7.62 -3.77 1.74
CA PHE A 123 7.49 -4.57 0.54
C PHE A 123 8.31 -5.84 0.66
N VAL A 124 7.81 -6.92 0.08
CA VAL A 124 8.49 -8.20 -0.03
C VAL A 124 8.53 -8.64 -1.49
N ARG A 125 9.64 -9.23 -1.89
CA ARG A 125 9.79 -9.89 -3.19
C ARG A 125 10.45 -11.24 -2.99
N PRO A 126 9.67 -12.34 -3.08
CA PRO A 126 10.25 -13.68 -3.21
C PRO A 126 11.16 -13.75 -4.44
N ARG A 127 12.22 -14.56 -4.37
CA ARG A 127 13.16 -14.72 -5.48
C ARG A 127 12.47 -15.04 -6.81
N GLY A 128 12.60 -14.15 -7.78
CA GLY A 128 12.02 -14.30 -9.13
C GLY A 128 10.55 -13.90 -9.25
N ALA A 129 9.95 -13.36 -8.19
CA ALA A 129 8.61 -12.80 -8.19
C ALA A 129 8.62 -11.27 -8.32
N ASN A 130 7.43 -10.67 -8.34
CA ASN A 130 7.25 -9.22 -8.24
C ASN A 130 7.26 -8.77 -6.77
N TRP A 131 7.40 -7.47 -6.55
CA TRP A 131 7.17 -6.88 -5.23
C TRP A 131 5.68 -6.94 -4.85
N GLU A 132 5.42 -7.19 -3.58
CA GLU A 132 4.11 -7.20 -2.93
C GLU A 132 4.19 -6.43 -1.62
N VAL A 133 3.05 -5.93 -1.14
CA VAL A 133 2.94 -5.23 0.14
C VAL A 133 2.78 -6.23 1.28
N SER A 134 3.68 -6.20 2.28
CA SER A 134 3.61 -7.06 3.46
C SER A 134 3.23 -6.32 4.74
N ALA A 135 3.36 -4.99 4.76
CA ALA A 135 2.88 -4.17 5.87
C ALA A 135 2.63 -2.73 5.43
N ILE A 136 1.63 -2.09 6.06
CA ILE A 136 1.37 -0.65 5.97
C ILE A 136 1.22 -0.13 7.39
N GLN A 137 1.88 0.98 7.71
CA GLN A 137 1.75 1.67 8.98
C GLN A 137 1.54 3.16 8.73
N GLN A 138 0.45 3.71 9.27
CA GLN A 138 0.21 5.15 9.23
C GLN A 138 1.07 5.85 10.28
N THR A 139 1.68 6.98 9.94
CA THR A 139 2.59 7.71 10.86
C THR A 139 1.88 8.82 11.65
N ASN A 140 0.65 8.56 12.12
CA ASN A 140 -0.16 9.53 12.87
C ASN A 140 0.10 9.51 14.38
#